data_AF-M1ECM7-F1
#
_entry.id   AF-M1ECM7-F1
#
_cell.length_a   1.000
_cell.length_b   1.000
_cell.length_c   1.000
_cell.angle_alpha   90.00
_cell.angle_beta   90.00
_cell.angle_gamma   90.00
#
_symmetry.space_group_name_H-M   'P 1'
#
loop_
_entity.id
_entity.type
_entity.pdbx_description
1 polymer ?
#
loop_
_entity_poly.entity_id
_entity_poly.type
_entity_poly.pdbx_seq_one_letter_code
_entity_poly.pdbx_strand_id
1 'polypeptide(L)'
;RIVDRGTSSVTGLLSYLVFNILPTLADITIGIIYFSMFFNAWFGLIVFLCMSLYLIVTIVVTEWRTKFRRAMNTQENATRARAVDSLLNFETVKYYNAEGYEVDRYREAILKYQDLEWKSTASLVLLNQTQNLVIGLGLLAGSLLCAYFVSEQKLQVGDFVLFGTYIIQLYMPLNWFGTYYRMIQTNFIDMENMFDLLKEKAEVKDLPGAGPLRFQRGQIEFENVHFSYSSGRETLQDVSFTVMPGQTLALVGPSGAGES
;
A
#
# COMPACT_ATOMS: atom_id res chain seq x y z
N ARG A 1 -6.88 -8.08 12.31
CA ARG A 1 -5.84 -7.41 11.49
C ARG A 1 -6.16 -7.29 10.00
N ILE A 2 -6.64 -8.33 9.29
CA ILE A 2 -7.08 -8.20 7.87
C ILE A 2 -8.41 -7.43 7.80
N VAL A 3 -9.39 -7.78 8.64
CA VAL A 3 -10.67 -7.06 8.76
C VAL A 3 -10.46 -5.57 9.12
N ASP A 4 -9.63 -5.25 10.11
CA ASP A 4 -9.35 -3.86 10.50
C ASP A 4 -8.74 -3.04 9.35
N ARG A 5 -7.82 -3.65 8.58
CA ARG A 5 -7.23 -3.03 7.38
C ARG A 5 -8.26 -2.83 6.28
N GLY A 6 -9.11 -3.82 6.04
CA GLY A 6 -10.19 -3.73 5.06
C GLY A 6 -11.18 -2.60 5.40
N THR A 7 -11.66 -2.54 6.64
CA THR A 7 -12.57 -1.47 7.10
C THR A 7 -11.93 -0.08 7.00
N SER A 8 -10.67 0.06 7.42
CA SER A 8 -9.92 1.32 7.27
C SER A 8 -9.69 1.71 5.81
N SER A 9 -9.57 0.74 4.92
CA SER A 9 -9.38 0.97 3.48
C SER A 9 -10.65 1.49 2.82
N VAL A 10 -11.82 0.97 3.21
CA VAL A 10 -13.13 1.46 2.76
C VAL A 10 -13.34 2.92 3.17
N THR A 11 -13.17 3.21 4.46
CA THR A 11 -13.37 4.57 4.98
C THR A 11 -12.35 5.55 4.40
N GLY A 12 -11.10 5.12 4.25
CA GLY A 12 -10.06 5.88 3.58
C GLY A 12 -10.43 6.21 2.14
N LEU A 13 -10.78 5.20 1.32
CA LEU A 13 -11.16 5.39 -0.08
C LEU A 13 -12.30 6.39 -0.24
N LEU A 14 -13.38 6.23 0.53
CA LEU A 14 -14.52 7.14 0.49
C LEU A 14 -14.11 8.58 0.86
N SER A 15 -13.32 8.73 1.92
CA SER A 15 -12.83 10.05 2.35
C SER A 15 -11.97 10.72 1.26
N TYR A 16 -11.06 9.98 0.63
CA TYR A 16 -10.22 10.55 -0.44
C TYR A 16 -11.01 10.91 -1.70
N LEU A 17 -11.96 10.06 -2.09
CA LEU A 17 -12.81 10.34 -3.25
C LEU A 17 -13.67 11.59 -3.02
N VAL A 18 -14.31 11.70 -1.85
CA VAL A 18 -15.24 12.79 -1.53
C VAL A 18 -14.53 14.10 -1.22
N PHE A 19 -13.44 14.08 -0.44
CA PHE A 19 -12.81 15.31 0.04
C PHE A 19 -11.59 15.76 -0.77
N ASN A 20 -11.05 14.94 -1.66
CA ASN A 20 -9.88 15.31 -2.46
C ASN A 20 -10.14 15.17 -3.96
N ILE A 21 -10.52 13.99 -4.44
CA ILE A 21 -10.59 13.75 -5.90
C ILE A 21 -11.77 14.49 -6.54
N LEU A 22 -12.96 14.40 -5.96
CA LEU A 22 -14.12 15.11 -6.49
C LEU A 22 -13.94 16.64 -6.48
N PRO A 23 -13.50 17.28 -5.36
CA PRO A 23 -13.20 18.70 -5.34
C PRO A 23 -12.15 19.11 -6.37
N THR A 24 -11.08 18.33 -6.52
CA THR A 24 -9.99 18.69 -7.44
C THR A 24 -10.38 18.58 -8.89
N LEU A 25 -11.16 17.56 -9.27
CA LEU A 25 -11.75 17.48 -10.60
C LEU A 25 -12.73 18.63 -10.84
N ALA A 26 -13.53 18.99 -9.83
CA ALA A 26 -14.42 20.14 -9.91
C ALA A 26 -13.63 21.45 -10.09
N ASP A 27 -12.59 21.69 -9.30
CA ASP A 27 -11.73 22.89 -9.37
C ASP A 27 -11.06 23.03 -10.74
N ILE A 28 -10.53 21.94 -11.30
CA ILE A 28 -9.95 21.94 -12.66
C ILE A 28 -11.02 22.29 -13.70
N THR A 29 -12.21 21.69 -13.58
CA THR A 29 -13.31 21.90 -14.54
C THR A 29 -13.83 23.34 -14.46
N ILE A 30 -14.06 23.85 -13.24
CA ILE A 30 -14.47 25.23 -12.98
C ILE A 30 -13.40 26.20 -13.48
N GLY A 31 -12.12 25.92 -13.23
CA GLY A 31 -11.00 26.72 -13.69
C GLY A 31 -10.94 26.83 -15.22
N ILE A 32 -11.07 25.70 -15.93
CA ILE A 32 -11.08 25.69 -17.40
C ILE A 32 -12.26 26.49 -17.94
N ILE A 33 -13.47 26.29 -17.39
CA ILE A 33 -14.68 27.02 -17.80
C ILE A 33 -14.50 28.52 -17.54
N TYR A 34 -14.01 28.88 -16.36
CA TYR A 34 -13.78 30.27 -15.96
C TYR A 34 -12.79 30.95 -16.92
N PHE A 35 -11.61 30.37 -17.17
CA PHE A 35 -10.63 30.96 -18.09
C PHE A 35 -11.12 30.99 -19.54
N SER A 36 -11.87 29.99 -19.97
CA SER A 36 -12.42 29.96 -21.33
C SER A 36 -13.49 31.04 -21.55
N MET A 37 -14.29 31.37 -20.54
CA MET A 37 -15.37 32.36 -20.64
C MET A 37 -14.88 33.80 -20.37
N PHE A 38 -14.03 34.01 -19.36
CA PHE A 38 -13.59 35.35 -18.96
C PHE A 38 -12.44 35.91 -19.79
N PHE A 39 -11.53 35.05 -20.25
CA PHE A 39 -10.35 35.50 -21.01
C PHE A 39 -10.51 35.17 -22.49
N ASN A 40 -10.36 33.89 -22.84
CA ASN A 40 -10.45 33.36 -24.19
C ASN A 40 -10.38 31.83 -24.16
N ALA A 41 -10.95 31.16 -25.16
CA ALA A 41 -10.84 29.72 -25.34
C ALA A 41 -9.38 29.22 -25.36
N TRP A 42 -8.44 30.05 -25.85
CA TRP A 42 -7.01 29.72 -25.85
C TRP A 42 -6.41 29.59 -24.45
N PHE A 43 -6.84 30.39 -23.47
CA PHE A 43 -6.38 30.26 -22.09
C PHE A 43 -6.89 28.97 -21.45
N GLY A 44 -8.17 28.65 -21.65
CA GLY A 44 -8.75 27.38 -21.21
C GLY A 44 -8.01 26.18 -21.82
N LEU A 45 -7.64 26.25 -23.09
CA LEU A 45 -6.87 25.20 -23.78
C LEU A 45 -5.45 25.04 -23.22
N ILE A 46 -4.74 26.14 -22.90
CA ILE A 46 -3.41 26.10 -22.27
C ILE A 46 -3.51 25.45 -20.88
N VAL A 47 -4.48 25.87 -20.06
CA VAL A 47 -4.71 25.27 -18.73
C VAL A 47 -5.02 23.79 -18.86
N PHE A 48 -5.93 23.41 -19.75
CA PHE A 48 -6.30 22.02 -19.99
C PHE A 48 -5.11 21.16 -20.43
N LEU A 49 -4.32 21.63 -21.41
CA LEU A 49 -3.14 20.92 -21.89
C LEU A 49 -2.07 20.80 -20.80
N CYS A 50 -1.80 21.87 -20.05
CA CYS A 50 -0.84 21.86 -18.96
C CYS A 50 -1.24 20.86 -17.87
N MET A 51 -2.51 20.89 -17.44
CA MET A 51 -3.01 20.00 -16.38
C MET A 51 -3.09 18.54 -16.84
N SER A 52 -3.50 18.30 -18.08
CA SER A 52 -3.55 16.94 -18.66
C SER A 52 -2.15 16.35 -18.80
N LEU A 53 -1.21 17.13 -19.35
CA LEU A 53 0.19 16.73 -19.48
C LEU A 53 0.80 16.45 -18.10
N TYR A 54 0.56 17.34 -17.14
CA TYR A 54 1.02 17.15 -15.77
C TYR A 54 0.48 15.84 -15.17
N LEU A 55 -0.81 15.55 -15.32
CA LEU A 55 -1.45 14.36 -14.78
C LEU A 55 -0.88 13.09 -15.41
N ILE A 56 -0.77 13.06 -16.75
CA ILE A 56 -0.23 11.93 -17.51
C ILE A 56 1.21 11.65 -17.09
N VAL A 57 2.07 12.67 -17.08
CA VAL A 57 3.47 12.54 -16.66
C VAL A 57 3.54 12.04 -15.21
N THR A 58 2.73 12.59 -14.32
CA THR A 58 2.70 12.19 -12.90
C THR A 58 2.34 10.72 -12.74
N ILE A 59 1.32 10.23 -13.43
CA ILE A 59 0.87 8.82 -13.35
C ILE A 59 1.95 7.89 -13.92
N VAL A 60 2.42 8.16 -15.14
CA VAL A 60 3.41 7.31 -15.84
C VAL A 60 4.72 7.21 -15.06
N VAL A 61 5.24 8.35 -14.59
CA VAL A 61 6.50 8.38 -13.82
C VAL A 61 6.29 7.79 -12.43
N THR A 62 5.13 7.97 -11.80
CA THR A 62 4.81 7.32 -10.51
C THR A 62 4.78 5.81 -10.63
N GLU A 63 4.14 5.28 -11.66
CA GLU A 63 4.06 3.84 -11.91
C GLU A 63 5.45 3.26 -12.19
N TRP A 64 6.23 3.91 -13.08
CA TRP A 64 7.61 3.54 -13.36
C TRP A 64 8.50 3.59 -12.10
N ARG A 65 8.34 4.62 -11.25
CA ARG A 65 9.11 4.76 -9.99
C ARG A 65 8.78 3.67 -8.98
N THR A 66 7.56 3.14 -9.00
CA THR A 66 7.08 2.17 -8.00
C THR A 66 7.96 0.92 -7.95
N LYS A 67 8.56 0.50 -9.07
CA LYS A 67 9.50 -0.63 -9.10
C LYS A 67 10.78 -0.39 -8.29
N PHE A 68 11.36 0.82 -8.34
CA PHE A 68 12.57 1.17 -7.58
C PHE A 68 12.25 1.24 -6.09
N ARG A 69 11.08 1.79 -5.75
CA ARG A 69 10.63 1.84 -4.36
C ARG A 69 10.36 0.44 -3.79
N ARG A 70 9.78 -0.47 -4.58
CA ARG A 70 9.60 -1.88 -4.20
C ARG A 70 10.95 -2.57 -3.97
N ALA A 71 11.90 -2.43 -4.89
CA ALA A 71 13.24 -3.02 -4.75
C ALA A 71 13.96 -2.50 -3.48
N MET A 72 13.92 -1.18 -3.24
CA MET A 72 14.46 -0.56 -2.03
C MET A 72 13.82 -1.13 -0.76
N ASN A 73 12.48 -1.20 -0.69
CA ASN A 73 11.77 -1.72 0.48
C ASN A 73 12.13 -3.19 0.78
N THR A 74 12.27 -4.02 -0.25
CA THR A 74 12.67 -5.43 -0.08
C THR A 74 14.07 -5.53 0.53
N GLN A 75 15.02 -4.73 0.03
CA GLN A 75 16.39 -4.71 0.54
C GLN A 75 16.48 -4.10 1.95
N GLU A 76 15.65 -3.09 2.26
CA GLU A 76 15.51 -2.51 3.60
C GLU A 76 15.08 -3.58 4.60
N ASN A 77 14.03 -4.33 4.27
CA ASN A 77 13.52 -5.42 5.11
C ASN A 77 14.58 -6.50 5.32
N ALA A 78 15.29 -6.91 4.26
CA ALA A 78 16.37 -7.89 4.38
C ALA A 78 17.51 -7.39 5.27
N THR A 79 17.88 -6.12 5.15
CA THR A 79 18.95 -5.50 5.96
C THR A 79 18.54 -5.43 7.43
N ARG A 80 17.30 -4.99 7.72
CA ARG A 80 16.76 -4.95 9.08
C ARG A 80 16.64 -6.33 9.70
N ALA A 81 16.15 -7.32 8.95
CA ALA A 81 16.04 -8.69 9.42
C ALA A 81 17.40 -9.25 9.86
N ARG A 82 18.45 -9.01 9.06
CA ARG A 82 19.83 -9.42 9.41
C ARG A 82 20.35 -8.73 10.66
N ALA A 83 20.09 -7.43 10.82
CA ALA A 83 20.50 -6.70 12.02
C ALA A 83 19.81 -7.26 13.27
N VAL A 84 18.50 -7.47 13.20
CA VAL A 84 17.71 -8.01 14.32
C VAL A 84 18.16 -9.44 14.66
N ASP A 85 18.35 -10.30 13.67
CA ASP A 85 18.80 -11.68 13.87
C ASP A 85 20.18 -11.75 14.55
N SER A 86 21.12 -10.91 14.10
CA SER A 86 22.47 -10.85 14.68
C SER A 86 22.46 -10.34 16.13
N LEU A 87 21.55 -9.42 16.46
CA LEU A 87 21.40 -8.87 17.82
C LEU A 87 20.68 -9.85 18.76
N LEU A 88 19.66 -10.57 18.26
CA LEU A 88 18.96 -11.59 19.03
C LEU A 88 19.88 -12.78 19.34
N ASN A 89 20.74 -13.15 18.41
CA ASN A 89 21.68 -14.27 18.55
C ASN A 89 23.10 -13.82 18.94
N PHE A 90 23.23 -12.73 19.71
CA PHE A 90 24.52 -12.16 20.05
C PHE A 90 25.45 -13.15 20.78
N GLU A 91 24.89 -14.06 21.60
CA GLU A 91 25.65 -15.09 22.31
C GLU A 91 26.39 -15.98 21.31
N THR A 92 25.70 -16.45 20.27
CA THR A 92 26.28 -17.28 19.21
C THR A 92 27.41 -16.54 18.50
N VAL A 93 27.21 -15.26 18.16
CA VAL A 93 28.25 -14.44 17.52
C VAL A 93 29.50 -14.34 18.41
N LYS A 94 29.31 -14.17 19.72
CA LYS A 94 30.39 -14.11 20.70
C LYS A 94 31.07 -15.46 20.92
N TYR A 95 30.31 -16.56 20.97
CA TYR A 95 30.87 -17.91 21.10
C TYR A 95 31.82 -18.25 19.96
N TYR A 96 31.53 -17.79 18.74
CA TYR A 96 32.36 -18.04 17.56
C TYR A 96 33.38 -16.94 17.24
N ASN A 97 33.48 -15.87 18.05
CA ASN A 97 34.33 -14.70 17.74
C ASN A 97 34.09 -14.15 16.31
N ALA A 98 32.82 -14.17 15.88
CA ALA A 98 32.42 -13.86 14.51
C ALA A 98 32.02 -12.40 14.30
N GLU A 99 32.39 -11.48 15.21
CA GLU A 99 31.93 -10.08 15.15
C GLU A 99 32.38 -9.37 13.87
N GLY A 100 33.65 -9.54 13.47
CA GLY A 100 34.17 -8.94 12.24
C GLY A 100 33.41 -9.41 11.00
N TYR A 101 33.14 -10.72 10.94
CA TYR A 101 32.37 -11.33 9.86
C TYR A 101 30.94 -10.78 9.78
N GLU A 102 30.25 -10.65 10.92
CA GLU A 102 28.90 -10.09 10.96
C GLU A 102 28.85 -8.60 10.59
N VAL A 103 29.85 -7.82 11.03
CA VAL A 103 29.96 -6.40 10.67
C VAL A 103 30.17 -6.23 9.16
N ASP A 104 31.05 -7.03 8.54
CA ASP A 104 31.29 -6.95 7.10
C ASP A 104 30.07 -7.43 6.29
N ARG A 105 29.41 -8.52 6.73
CA ARG A 105 28.16 -9.01 6.14
C ARG A 105 27.04 -7.97 6.21
N TYR A 106 26.96 -7.23 7.32
CA TYR A 106 25.99 -6.15 7.49
C TYR A 106 26.34 -4.94 6.64
N ARG A 107 27.62 -4.56 6.57
CA ARG A 107 28.13 -3.50 5.68
C ARG A 107 27.77 -3.76 4.23
N GLU A 108 27.96 -4.98 3.72
CA GLU A 108 27.55 -5.34 2.35
C GLU A 108 26.04 -5.19 2.12
N ALA A 109 25.23 -5.56 3.11
CA ALA A 109 23.77 -5.41 3.03
C ALA A 109 23.36 -3.92 2.95
N ILE A 110 24.03 -3.07 3.75
CA ILE A 110 23.84 -1.62 3.72
C ILE A 110 24.24 -1.04 2.37
N LEU A 111 25.40 -1.41 1.82
CA LEU A 111 25.85 -0.89 0.52
C LEU A 111 24.85 -1.22 -0.61
N LYS A 112 24.31 -2.44 -0.60
CA LYS A 112 23.24 -2.84 -1.55
C LYS A 112 21.94 -2.05 -1.33
N TYR A 113 21.58 -1.77 -0.08
CA TYR A 113 20.43 -0.92 0.24
C TYR A 113 20.64 0.51 -0.26
N GLN A 114 21.82 1.10 -0.03
CA GLN A 114 22.15 2.47 -0.41
C GLN A 114 22.09 2.71 -1.92
N ASP A 115 22.54 1.75 -2.74
CA ASP A 115 22.40 1.84 -4.21
C ASP A 115 20.92 1.92 -4.65
N LEU A 116 20.06 1.11 -4.04
CA LEU A 116 18.62 1.11 -4.33
C LEU A 116 17.91 2.34 -3.76
N GLU A 117 18.32 2.81 -2.58
CA GLU A 117 17.84 4.05 -1.97
C GLU A 117 18.17 5.26 -2.85
N TRP A 118 19.39 5.33 -3.38
CA TRP A 118 19.79 6.38 -4.30
C TRP A 118 18.93 6.35 -5.57
N LYS A 119 18.67 5.19 -6.18
CA LYS A 119 17.78 5.07 -7.35
C LYS A 119 16.33 5.47 -7.04
N SER A 120 15.81 5.09 -5.88
CA SER A 120 14.46 5.44 -5.40
C SER A 120 14.30 6.94 -5.13
N THR A 121 15.36 7.57 -4.64
CA THR A 121 15.42 9.02 -4.38
C THR A 121 15.64 9.80 -5.67
N ALA A 122 16.57 9.39 -6.52
CA ALA A 122 16.83 9.99 -7.83
C ALA A 122 15.57 9.97 -8.72
N SER A 123 14.82 8.87 -8.71
CA SER A 123 13.53 8.80 -9.43
C SER A 123 12.46 9.74 -8.84
N LEU A 124 12.47 10.02 -7.54
CA LEU A 124 11.58 11.03 -6.94
C LEU A 124 11.98 12.45 -7.35
N VAL A 125 13.28 12.74 -7.35
CA VAL A 125 13.79 14.03 -7.82
C VAL A 125 13.45 14.23 -9.29
N LEU A 126 13.64 13.22 -10.13
CA LEU A 126 13.28 13.27 -11.55
C LEU A 126 11.79 13.58 -11.76
N LEU A 127 10.90 12.95 -10.98
CA LEU A 127 9.46 13.25 -11.00
C LEU A 127 9.20 14.73 -10.68
N ASN A 128 9.72 15.22 -9.56
CA ASN A 128 9.53 16.62 -9.14
C ASN A 128 10.09 17.60 -10.18
N GLN A 129 11.26 17.32 -10.77
CA GLN A 129 11.83 18.20 -11.79
C GLN A 129 11.02 18.19 -13.08
N THR A 130 10.52 17.04 -13.52
CA THR A 130 9.65 16.97 -14.70
C THR A 130 8.34 17.73 -14.47
N GLN A 131 7.75 17.60 -13.27
CA GLN A 131 6.57 18.33 -12.85
C GLN A 131 6.80 19.86 -12.83
N ASN A 132 7.90 20.30 -12.21
CA ASN A 132 8.29 21.71 -12.18
C ASN A 132 8.53 22.27 -13.59
N LEU A 133 9.11 21.50 -14.50
CA LEU A 133 9.27 21.90 -15.90
C LEU A 133 7.92 22.06 -16.61
N VAL A 134 6.99 21.13 -16.45
CA VAL A 134 5.64 21.24 -17.05
C VAL A 134 4.92 22.49 -16.55
N ILE A 135 4.95 22.75 -15.24
CA ILE A 135 4.32 23.93 -14.63
C ILE A 135 5.02 25.20 -15.08
N GLY A 136 6.36 25.22 -15.09
CA GLY A 136 7.15 26.36 -15.52
C GLY A 136 6.87 26.73 -16.98
N LEU A 137 6.77 25.73 -17.86
CA LEU A 137 6.40 25.92 -19.27
C LEU A 137 4.94 26.38 -19.42
N GLY A 138 4.01 25.81 -18.66
CA GLY A 138 2.61 26.21 -18.66
C GLY A 138 2.40 27.65 -18.17
N LEU A 139 3.07 28.02 -17.08
CA LEU A 139 3.08 29.38 -16.55
C LEU A 139 3.73 30.34 -17.55
N LEU A 140 4.88 30.00 -18.13
CA LEU A 140 5.55 30.83 -19.12
C LEU A 140 4.67 31.06 -20.36
N ALA A 141 4.08 30.00 -20.91
CA ALA A 141 3.19 30.10 -22.07
C ALA A 141 1.94 30.95 -21.77
N GLY A 142 1.29 30.71 -20.63
CA GLY A 142 0.13 31.48 -20.21
C GLY A 142 0.46 32.94 -19.89
N SER A 143 1.58 33.20 -19.21
CA SER A 143 2.07 34.54 -18.91
C SER A 143 2.44 35.33 -20.17
N LEU A 144 3.07 34.71 -21.17
CA LEU A 144 3.35 35.35 -22.46
C LEU A 144 2.06 35.71 -23.20
N LEU A 145 1.07 34.82 -23.19
CA LEU A 145 -0.23 35.10 -23.79
C LEU A 145 -0.96 36.23 -23.04
N CYS A 146 -0.98 36.21 -21.70
CA CYS A 146 -1.51 37.30 -20.89
C CYS A 146 -0.81 38.62 -21.22
N ALA A 147 0.53 38.65 -21.28
CA ALA A 147 1.30 39.85 -21.57
C ALA A 147 0.96 40.44 -22.95
N TYR A 148 0.77 39.58 -23.96
CA TYR A 148 0.32 39.99 -25.29
C TYR A 148 -1.06 40.66 -25.25
N PHE A 149 -2.05 40.05 -24.58
CA PHE A 149 -3.39 40.60 -24.46
C PHE A 149 -3.49 41.87 -23.59
N VAL A 150 -2.61 42.00 -22.58
CA VAL A 150 -2.46 43.24 -21.81
C VAL A 150 -1.87 44.35 -22.69
N SER A 151 -0.90 44.03 -23.55
CA SER A 151 -0.35 45.00 -24.53
C SER A 151 -1.38 45.44 -25.56
N GLU A 152 -2.33 44.57 -25.93
CA GLU A 152 -3.48 44.91 -26.78
C GLU A 152 -4.61 45.65 -26.02
N GLN A 153 -4.43 45.98 -24.74
CA GLN A 153 -5.44 46.61 -23.86
C GLN A 153 -6.74 45.80 -23.68
N LYS A 154 -6.71 44.50 -23.94
CA LYS A 154 -7.87 43.59 -23.77
C LYS A 154 -7.98 43.01 -22.35
N LEU A 155 -6.88 43.03 -21.59
CA LEU A 155 -6.78 42.52 -20.22
C LEU A 155 -6.09 43.54 -19.32
N GLN A 156 -6.39 43.50 -18.01
CA GLN A 156 -5.76 44.32 -16.99
C GLN A 156 -4.53 43.62 -16.38
N VAL A 157 -3.67 44.40 -15.73
CA VAL A 157 -2.51 43.87 -15.00
C VAL A 157 -2.94 42.93 -13.85
N GLY A 158 -4.12 43.15 -13.27
CA GLY A 158 -4.70 42.27 -12.25
C GLY A 158 -4.99 40.86 -12.76
N ASP A 159 -5.36 40.73 -14.03
CA ASP A 159 -5.70 39.45 -14.66
C ASP A 159 -4.46 38.55 -14.83
N PHE A 160 -3.28 39.16 -15.02
CA PHE A 160 -2.00 38.45 -15.05
C PHE A 160 -1.68 37.81 -13.69
N VAL A 161 -1.87 38.56 -12.61
CA VAL A 161 -1.63 38.07 -11.25
C VAL A 161 -2.66 36.99 -10.89
N LEU A 162 -3.92 37.16 -11.31
CA LEU A 162 -4.97 36.17 -11.13
C LEU A 162 -4.61 34.85 -11.82
N PHE A 163 -4.20 34.90 -13.09
CA PHE A 163 -3.79 33.70 -13.83
C PHE A 163 -2.65 32.95 -13.13
N GLY A 164 -1.57 33.67 -12.78
CA GLY A 164 -0.42 33.05 -12.11
C GLY A 164 -0.78 32.43 -10.76
N THR A 165 -1.57 33.13 -9.94
CA THR A 165 -2.00 32.63 -8.62
C THR A 165 -2.91 31.41 -8.75
N TYR A 166 -3.84 31.43 -9.70
CA TYR A 166 -4.80 30.34 -9.90
C TYR A 166 -4.13 29.08 -10.46
N ILE A 167 -3.16 29.19 -11.38
CA ILE A 167 -2.37 28.05 -11.85
C ILE A 167 -1.66 27.35 -10.68
N ILE A 168 -1.07 28.12 -9.75
CA ILE A 168 -0.40 27.56 -8.57
C ILE A 168 -1.41 26.88 -7.64
N GLN A 169 -2.59 27.48 -7.44
CA GLN A 169 -3.66 26.88 -6.63
C GLN A 169 -4.19 25.57 -7.23
N LEU A 170 -4.40 25.52 -8.54
CA LEU A 170 -4.77 24.29 -9.24
C LEU A 170 -3.68 23.23 -9.10
N TYR A 171 -2.40 23.63 -9.13
CA TYR A 171 -1.29 22.68 -9.03
C TYR A 171 -1.16 22.00 -7.66
N MET A 172 -1.39 22.72 -6.57
CA MET A 172 -1.24 22.19 -5.21
C MET A 172 -1.91 20.82 -4.99
N PRO A 173 -3.21 20.64 -5.28
CA PRO A 173 -3.85 19.35 -5.13
C PRO A 173 -3.34 18.28 -6.10
N LEU A 174 -2.93 18.67 -7.32
CA LEU A 174 -2.41 17.74 -8.31
C LEU A 174 -1.07 17.11 -7.88
N ASN A 175 -0.27 17.78 -7.04
CA ASN A 175 0.95 17.18 -6.47
C ASN A 175 0.63 15.94 -5.62
N TRP A 176 -0.44 16.01 -4.84
CA TRP A 176 -0.89 14.90 -3.99
C TRP A 176 -1.55 13.76 -4.78
N PHE A 177 -1.97 14.02 -6.03
CA PHE A 177 -2.67 13.05 -6.86
C PHE A 177 -1.89 11.74 -7.08
N GLY A 178 -0.57 11.82 -7.28
CA GLY A 178 0.27 10.62 -7.40
C GLY A 178 0.27 9.75 -6.12
N THR A 179 0.07 10.37 -4.96
CA THR A 179 -0.09 9.65 -3.69
C THR A 179 -1.50 9.07 -3.55
N TYR A 180 -2.54 9.81 -3.93
CA TYR A 180 -3.90 9.29 -3.95
C TYR A 180 -4.05 8.09 -4.87
N TYR A 181 -3.45 8.12 -6.06
CA TYR A 181 -3.48 7.01 -7.01
C TYR A 181 -2.95 5.70 -6.39
N ARG A 182 -1.77 5.76 -5.76
CA ARG A 182 -1.20 4.59 -5.09
C ARG A 182 -2.04 4.14 -3.90
N MET A 183 -2.56 5.09 -3.13
CA MET A 183 -3.37 4.78 -1.96
C MET A 183 -4.69 4.10 -2.34
N ILE A 184 -5.31 4.54 -3.44
CA ILE A 184 -6.47 3.90 -4.04
C ILE A 184 -6.14 2.45 -4.40
N GLN A 185 -5.05 2.21 -5.13
CA GLN A 185 -4.64 0.86 -5.49
C GLN A 185 -4.43 -0.04 -4.26
N THR A 186 -3.73 0.45 -3.24
CA THR A 186 -3.51 -0.31 -2.00
C THR A 186 -4.83 -0.60 -1.29
N ASN A 187 -5.71 0.39 -1.13
CA ASN A 187 -6.98 0.22 -0.46
C ASN A 187 -7.89 -0.78 -1.20
N PHE A 188 -7.86 -0.81 -2.54
CA PHE A 188 -8.57 -1.82 -3.33
C PHE A 188 -8.07 -3.24 -3.03
N ILE A 189 -6.75 -3.45 -2.99
CA ILE A 189 -6.15 -4.75 -2.66
C ILE A 189 -6.50 -5.18 -1.22
N ASP A 190 -6.41 -4.25 -0.26
CA ASP A 190 -6.74 -4.54 1.14
C ASP A 190 -8.23 -4.86 1.34
N MET A 191 -9.11 -4.20 0.58
CA MET A 191 -10.53 -4.53 0.54
C MET A 191 -10.80 -5.90 -0.07
N GLU A 192 -10.14 -6.23 -1.19
CA GLU A 192 -10.25 -7.55 -1.82
C GLU A 192 -9.88 -8.67 -0.85
N ASN A 193 -8.74 -8.54 -0.16
CA ASN A 193 -8.30 -9.48 0.87
C ASN A 193 -9.32 -9.65 2.02
N MET A 194 -9.98 -8.57 2.42
CA MET A 194 -11.05 -8.63 3.43
C MET A 194 -12.26 -9.39 2.91
N PHE A 195 -12.70 -9.12 1.68
CA PHE A 195 -13.82 -9.82 1.07
C PHE A 195 -13.53 -11.31 0.85
N ASP A 196 -12.29 -11.66 0.55
CA ASP A 196 -11.89 -13.06 0.42
C ASP A 196 -11.90 -13.78 1.77
N LEU A 197 -11.40 -13.13 2.83
CA LEU A 197 -11.51 -13.66 4.20
C LEU A 197 -12.97 -13.84 4.63
N LEU A 198 -13.87 -12.92 4.26
CA LEU A 198 -15.30 -13.04 4.56
C LEU A 198 -15.98 -14.19 3.81
N LYS A 199 -15.42 -14.64 2.68
CA LYS A 199 -15.91 -15.80 1.91
C LYS A 199 -15.29 -17.11 2.38
N GLU A 200 -14.30 -17.07 3.27
CA GLU A 200 -13.63 -18.25 3.77
C GLU A 200 -14.62 -19.12 4.54
N LYS A 201 -14.71 -20.39 4.14
CA LYS A 201 -15.64 -21.33 4.76
C LYS A 201 -15.00 -21.85 6.04
N ALA A 202 -15.77 -21.87 7.14
CA ALA A 202 -15.35 -22.58 8.34
C ALA A 202 -15.00 -24.04 8.00
N GLU A 203 -13.84 -24.51 8.47
CA GLU A 203 -13.39 -25.89 8.29
C GLU A 203 -14.30 -26.87 9.01
N VAL A 204 -14.70 -26.52 10.25
CA VAL A 204 -15.69 -27.27 11.03
C VAL A 204 -17.01 -26.51 10.97
N LYS A 205 -18.05 -27.19 10.48
CA LYS A 205 -19.41 -26.63 10.40
C LYS A 205 -20.32 -27.42 11.30
N ASP A 206 -21.13 -26.71 12.08
CA ASP A 206 -22.21 -27.33 12.82
C ASP A 206 -23.21 -27.98 11.86
N LEU A 207 -23.62 -29.19 12.18
CA LEU A 207 -24.71 -29.86 11.47
C LEU A 207 -26.02 -29.09 11.70
N PRO A 208 -26.92 -29.04 10.71
CA PRO A 208 -28.23 -28.41 10.88
C PRO A 208 -28.99 -29.07 12.03
N GLY A 209 -29.30 -28.30 13.08
CA GLY A 209 -29.95 -28.79 14.30
C GLY A 209 -29.01 -29.23 15.42
N ALA A 210 -27.71 -28.92 15.34
CA ALA A 210 -26.78 -29.14 16.44
C ALA A 210 -27.27 -28.42 17.71
N GLY A 211 -27.63 -29.22 18.73
CA GLY A 211 -28.01 -28.72 20.04
C GLY A 211 -26.79 -28.43 20.91
N PRO A 212 -26.96 -27.68 22.02
CA PRO A 212 -25.88 -27.47 22.99
C PRO A 212 -25.42 -28.81 23.58
N LEU A 213 -24.12 -28.95 23.81
CA LEU A 213 -23.52 -30.15 24.40
C LEU A 213 -24.17 -30.45 25.76
N ARG A 214 -24.78 -31.64 25.90
CA ARG A 214 -25.33 -32.12 27.17
C ARG A 214 -24.27 -32.88 27.95
N PHE A 215 -23.59 -32.19 28.85
CA PHE A 215 -22.59 -32.80 29.73
C PHE A 215 -23.26 -33.61 30.84
N GLN A 216 -23.14 -34.95 30.79
CA GLN A 216 -23.74 -35.84 31.81
C GLN A 216 -22.70 -36.54 32.69
N ARG A 217 -21.75 -37.27 32.09
CA ARG A 217 -20.82 -38.12 32.85
C ARG A 217 -19.34 -37.91 32.50
N GLY A 218 -18.99 -37.09 31.51
CA GLY A 218 -17.59 -36.87 31.13
C GLY A 218 -16.87 -38.11 30.59
N GLN A 219 -17.61 -39.08 30.06
CA GLN A 219 -17.06 -40.21 29.30
C GLN A 219 -16.64 -39.71 27.92
N ILE A 220 -15.42 -40.04 27.50
CA ILE A 220 -14.88 -39.69 26.18
C ILE A 220 -14.57 -40.99 25.44
N GLU A 221 -15.06 -41.12 24.21
CA GLU A 221 -14.86 -42.30 23.38
C GLU A 221 -14.33 -41.87 22.01
N PHE A 222 -13.20 -42.43 21.63
CA PHE A 222 -12.63 -42.36 20.29
C PHE A 222 -12.91 -43.70 19.62
N GLU A 223 -13.55 -43.66 18.45
CA GLU A 223 -13.85 -44.84 17.65
C GLU A 223 -13.34 -44.61 16.23
N ASN A 224 -12.32 -45.39 15.85
CA ASN A 224 -11.68 -45.45 14.54
C ASN A 224 -11.32 -44.07 13.99
N VAL A 225 -10.68 -43.24 14.83
CA VAL A 225 -10.39 -41.84 14.50
C VAL A 225 -9.18 -41.75 13.56
N HIS A 226 -9.38 -41.05 12.44
CA HIS A 226 -8.36 -40.73 11.45
C HIS A 226 -8.23 -39.21 11.35
N PHE A 227 -7.01 -38.68 11.34
CA PHE A 227 -6.76 -37.24 11.26
C PHE A 227 -5.52 -36.90 10.44
N SER A 228 -5.60 -35.83 9.65
CA SER A 228 -4.52 -35.32 8.82
C SER A 228 -4.56 -33.80 8.75
N TYR A 229 -3.44 -33.13 9.01
CA TYR A 229 -3.32 -31.66 8.84
C TYR A 229 -3.25 -31.23 7.37
N SER A 230 -2.79 -32.11 6.49
CA SER A 230 -2.61 -31.83 5.06
C SER A 230 -2.91 -33.10 4.26
N SER A 231 -3.41 -32.93 3.04
CA SER A 231 -3.74 -34.05 2.17
C SER A 231 -2.51 -34.90 1.88
N GLY A 232 -2.55 -36.19 2.26
CA GLY A 232 -1.51 -37.18 1.95
C GLY A 232 -0.62 -37.60 3.13
N ARG A 233 -0.76 -37.01 4.32
CA ARG A 233 -0.09 -37.52 5.54
C ARG A 233 -1.06 -37.57 6.71
N GLU A 234 -1.45 -38.79 7.07
CA GLU A 234 -2.25 -39.05 8.27
C GLU A 234 -1.35 -38.96 9.51
N THR A 235 -1.75 -38.13 10.46
CA THR A 235 -1.11 -37.97 11.76
C THR A 235 -1.67 -38.99 12.76
N LEU A 236 -2.99 -39.22 12.72
CA LEU A 236 -3.67 -40.26 13.51
C LEU A 236 -4.28 -41.27 12.55
N GLN A 237 -4.04 -42.56 12.81
CA GLN A 237 -4.52 -43.68 12.02
C GLN A 237 -5.23 -44.66 12.95
N ASP A 238 -6.51 -44.91 12.71
CA ASP A 238 -7.35 -45.89 13.40
C ASP A 238 -7.21 -45.91 14.93
N VAL A 239 -7.35 -44.73 15.56
CA VAL A 239 -7.22 -44.60 17.01
C VAL A 239 -8.56 -44.83 17.70
N SER A 240 -8.61 -45.86 18.55
CA SER A 240 -9.81 -46.23 19.33
C SER A 240 -9.48 -46.44 20.82
N PHE A 241 -10.08 -45.64 21.70
CA PHE A 241 -9.97 -45.80 23.15
C PHE A 241 -11.12 -45.10 23.89
N THR A 242 -11.41 -45.55 25.10
CA THR A 242 -12.45 -44.98 25.96
C THR A 242 -11.85 -44.50 27.29
N VAL A 243 -12.16 -43.27 27.68
CA VAL A 243 -11.78 -42.68 28.97
C VAL A 243 -13.01 -42.56 29.85
N MET A 244 -12.97 -43.24 30.99
CA MET A 244 -14.07 -43.28 31.95
C MET A 244 -14.10 -42.02 32.84
N PRO A 245 -15.25 -41.69 33.44
CA PRO A 245 -15.38 -40.55 34.34
C PRO A 245 -14.38 -40.63 35.51
N GLY A 246 -13.57 -39.58 35.70
CA GLY A 246 -12.56 -39.53 36.77
C GLY A 246 -11.26 -40.31 36.49
N GLN A 247 -11.13 -40.92 35.31
CA GLN A 247 -9.90 -41.60 34.89
C GLN A 247 -8.85 -40.58 34.42
N THR A 248 -7.59 -40.81 34.78
CA THR A 248 -6.45 -40.06 34.23
C THR A 248 -5.79 -40.90 33.14
N LEU A 249 -5.71 -40.34 31.93
CA LEU A 249 -5.00 -40.94 30.80
C LEU A 249 -3.73 -40.14 30.54
N ALA A 250 -2.59 -40.82 30.39
CA ALA A 250 -1.34 -40.23 29.93
C ALA A 250 -1.10 -40.61 28.46
N LEU A 251 -0.86 -39.61 27.62
CA LEU A 251 -0.44 -39.79 26.24
C LEU A 251 1.09 -39.67 26.19
N VAL A 252 1.76 -40.66 25.60
CA VAL A 252 3.22 -40.71 25.52
C VAL A 252 3.63 -41.28 24.17
N GLY A 253 4.62 -40.66 23.54
CA GLY A 253 5.09 -41.02 22.23
C GLY A 253 6.25 -40.14 21.76
N PRO A 254 6.77 -40.40 20.55
CA PRO A 254 7.89 -39.65 20.00
C PRO A 254 7.46 -38.23 19.59
N SER A 255 8.41 -37.28 19.66
CA SER A 255 8.17 -35.90 19.23
C SER A 255 7.61 -35.86 17.80
N GLY A 256 6.44 -35.23 17.63
CA GLY A 256 5.75 -35.13 16.34
C GLY A 256 4.77 -36.27 16.04
N ALA A 257 4.45 -37.14 17.01
CA ALA A 257 3.46 -38.21 16.85
C ALA A 257 1.98 -37.75 16.89
N GLY A 258 1.72 -36.46 17.12
CA GLY A 258 0.35 -35.92 17.18
C GLY A 258 -0.31 -35.93 18.56
N GLU A 259 0.49 -35.90 19.62
CA GLU A 259 -0.01 -35.77 21.01
C GLU A 259 -0.55 -34.36 21.33
N SER A 260 -0.20 -33.34 20.53
CA SER A 260 -0.53 -31.92 20.74
C SER A 260 -1.55 -31.39 19.74
#